data_AF-A0A533V3Z9-F1
#
_entry.id   AF-A0A533V3Z9-F1
#
_cell.length_a   1.000
_cell.length_b   1.000
_cell.length_c   1.000
_cell.angle_alpha   90.00
_cell.angle_beta   90.00
_cell.angle_gamma   90.00
#
_symmetry.space_group_name_H-M   'P 1'
#
loop_
_entity.id
_entity.type
_entity.pdbx_description
1 polymer ?
#
loop_
_entity_poly.entity_id
_entity_poly.type
_entity_poly.pdbx_seq_one_letter_code
_entity_poly.pdbx_strand_id
1 'polypeptide(L)'
;MELEKREVLNLVSFFHTVCNLKRVKRSGWIFKSKIESPESIADHSYSMCVMAMVLAEILNLDTEYIMKMVNLHDVAESLVGDFMPDRISVERKQKREDEAMKKIISKLPRQLRKDYLHIWNDYNDNITVNARFVHNLDKLEMALQAKEYESDGYSKESLQIFLKSATDYISNGSFQLVNEILQTINDDSNRI
;
A
#
# COMPACT_ATOMS: atom_id res chain seq x y z
N MET A 1 -12.73 17.11 22.44
CA MET A 1 -12.67 15.81 23.13
C MET A 1 -11.44 15.83 24.02
N GLU A 2 -11.60 15.64 25.32
CA GLU A 2 -10.48 15.53 26.26
C GLU A 2 -10.15 14.04 26.43
N LEU A 3 -8.88 13.68 26.26
CA LEU A 3 -8.42 12.29 26.32
C LEU A 3 -7.92 11.94 27.71
N GLU A 4 -8.23 10.74 28.19
CA GLU A 4 -7.66 10.23 29.43
C GLU A 4 -6.15 9.97 29.27
N LYS A 5 -5.38 10.06 30.36
CA LYS A 5 -3.93 9.77 30.36
C LYS A 5 -3.59 8.42 29.72
N ARG A 6 -4.43 7.40 29.94
CA ARG A 6 -4.26 6.07 29.34
C ARG A 6 -4.45 6.09 27.82
N GLU A 7 -5.39 6.88 27.31
CA GLU A 7 -5.61 7.03 25.87
C GLU A 7 -4.43 7.75 25.21
N VAL A 8 -3.88 8.77 25.84
CA VAL A 8 -2.66 9.44 25.37
C VAL A 8 -1.48 8.47 25.26
N LEU A 9 -1.26 7.61 26.27
CA LEU A 9 -0.21 6.58 26.21
C LEU A 9 -0.45 5.55 25.09
N ASN A 10 -1.71 5.17 24.85
CA ASN A 10 -2.05 4.29 23.74
C ASN A 10 -1.80 4.97 22.38
N LEU A 11 -2.07 6.26 22.25
CA LEU A 11 -1.76 7.02 21.03
C LEU A 11 -0.26 7.04 20.74
N VAL A 12 0.58 7.23 21.77
CA VAL A 12 2.04 7.11 21.60
C VAL A 12 2.43 5.72 21.09
N SER A 13 1.80 4.66 21.61
CA SER A 13 2.02 3.29 21.11
C SER A 13 1.61 3.12 19.65
N PHE A 14 0.47 3.69 19.26
CA PHE A 14 0.02 3.71 17.86
C PHE A 14 1.00 4.49 16.97
N PHE A 15 1.50 5.64 17.40
CA PHE A 15 2.49 6.42 16.64
C PHE A 15 3.82 5.68 16.50
N HIS A 16 4.26 4.91 17.50
CA HIS A 16 5.42 4.05 17.36
C HIS A 16 5.21 2.94 16.32
N THR A 17 4.02 2.34 16.26
CA THR A 17 3.64 1.39 15.20
C THR A 17 3.76 2.04 13.82
N VAL A 18 3.18 3.23 13.62
CA VAL A 18 3.30 3.97 12.35
C VAL A 18 4.76 4.29 12.03
N CYS A 19 5.54 4.77 13.00
CA CYS A 19 6.95 5.08 12.80
C CYS A 19 7.80 3.85 12.43
N ASN A 20 7.38 2.65 12.83
CA ASN A 20 8.10 1.43 12.51
C ASN A 20 8.05 1.09 11.01
N LEU A 21 7.04 1.57 10.27
CA LEU A 21 6.95 1.38 8.81
C LEU A 21 8.18 1.90 8.06
N LYS A 22 8.85 2.94 8.58
CA LYS A 22 10.11 3.47 8.01
C LYS A 22 11.26 2.46 8.04
N ARG A 23 11.14 1.41 8.88
CA ARG A 23 12.15 0.37 9.06
C ARG A 23 11.77 -0.93 8.36
N VAL A 24 10.50 -1.10 7.98
CA VAL A 24 10.05 -2.28 7.24
C VAL A 24 10.30 -2.01 5.76
N LYS A 25 11.22 -2.78 5.17
CA LYS A 25 11.58 -2.70 3.76
C LYS A 25 10.66 -3.59 2.92
N ARG A 26 10.29 -3.14 1.72
CA ARG A 26 9.46 -3.95 0.83
C ARG A 26 10.22 -5.20 0.37
N SER A 27 9.75 -6.36 0.80
CA SER A 27 10.36 -7.67 0.66
C SER A 27 10.52 -8.07 -0.81
N GLY A 28 9.57 -7.69 -1.67
CA GLY A 28 9.60 -7.97 -3.10
C GLY A 28 10.92 -7.54 -3.75
N TRP A 29 11.31 -6.28 -3.54
CA TRP A 29 12.54 -5.70 -4.10
C TRP A 29 13.81 -6.45 -3.67
N ILE A 30 13.87 -6.85 -2.40
CA ILE A 30 15.01 -7.59 -1.83
C ILE A 30 15.10 -8.98 -2.45
N PHE A 31 14.01 -9.75 -2.39
CA PHE A 31 14.07 -11.19 -2.68
C PHE A 31 13.90 -11.53 -4.15
N LYS A 32 13.24 -10.66 -4.96
CA LYS A 32 13.03 -10.89 -6.39
C LYS A 32 14.03 -10.14 -7.27
N SER A 33 14.50 -8.95 -6.84
CA SER A 33 15.38 -8.10 -7.64
C SER A 33 16.73 -7.78 -7.01
N LYS A 34 17.00 -8.26 -5.79
CA LYS A 34 18.27 -8.06 -5.06
C LYS A 34 18.64 -6.57 -4.90
N ILE A 35 17.64 -5.71 -4.76
CA ILE A 35 17.85 -4.30 -4.45
C ILE A 35 18.38 -4.22 -3.01
N GLU A 36 19.57 -3.64 -2.84
CA GLU A 36 20.28 -3.63 -1.55
C GLU A 36 19.66 -2.66 -0.55
N SER A 37 19.20 -1.50 -1.04
CA SER A 37 18.61 -0.44 -0.23
C SER A 37 17.24 -0.04 -0.77
N PRO A 38 16.24 -0.94 -0.70
CA PRO A 38 14.93 -0.64 -1.22
C PRO A 38 14.21 0.39 -0.34
N GLU A 39 13.16 0.96 -0.91
CA GLU A 39 12.15 1.72 -0.21
C GLU A 39 11.57 0.98 1.01
N SER A 40 11.10 1.74 1.98
CA SER A 40 10.30 1.26 3.10
C SER A 40 8.80 1.31 2.77
N ILE A 41 7.97 0.62 3.56
CA ILE A 41 6.52 0.71 3.44
C ILE A 41 6.04 2.17 3.61
N ALA A 42 6.72 2.94 4.45
CA ALA A 42 6.39 4.35 4.63
C ALA A 42 6.65 5.18 3.37
N ASP A 43 7.67 4.85 2.57
CA ASP A 43 7.99 5.53 1.32
C ASP A 43 6.91 5.21 0.27
N HIS A 44 6.60 3.92 0.10
CA HIS A 44 5.50 3.42 -0.73
C HIS A 44 4.15 4.08 -0.39
N SER A 45 3.78 4.07 0.90
CA SER A 45 2.52 4.66 1.36
C SER A 45 2.44 6.16 1.09
N TYR A 46 3.57 6.88 1.19
CA TYR A 46 3.62 8.30 0.88
C TYR A 46 3.38 8.56 -0.61
N SER A 47 4.10 7.87 -1.48
CA SER A 47 3.95 7.97 -2.94
C SER A 47 2.50 7.66 -3.36
N MET A 48 1.95 6.54 -2.87
CA MET A 48 0.55 6.18 -3.09
C MET A 48 -0.41 7.27 -2.63
N CYS A 49 -0.20 7.88 -1.45
CA CYS A 49 -1.10 8.89 -0.91
C CYS A 49 -1.18 10.12 -1.83
N VAL A 50 -0.04 10.58 -2.34
CA VAL A 50 0.02 11.72 -3.27
C VAL A 50 -0.62 11.36 -4.61
N MET A 51 -0.33 10.18 -5.17
CA MET A 51 -0.95 9.72 -6.40
C MET A 51 -2.46 9.57 -6.25
N ALA A 52 -2.92 9.03 -5.12
CA ALA A 52 -4.33 8.83 -4.81
C ALA A 52 -5.07 10.16 -4.75
N MET A 53 -4.49 11.16 -4.09
CA MET A 53 -5.08 12.49 -3.96
C MET A 53 -5.40 13.10 -5.34
N VAL A 54 -4.43 13.07 -6.26
CA VAL A 54 -4.62 13.64 -7.61
C VAL A 54 -5.59 12.81 -8.45
N LEU A 55 -5.42 11.49 -8.48
CA LEU A 55 -6.22 10.62 -9.36
C LEU A 55 -7.66 10.47 -8.86
N ALA A 56 -7.89 10.45 -7.55
CA ALA A 56 -9.24 10.39 -7.00
C ALA A 56 -10.04 11.66 -7.32
N GLU A 57 -9.41 12.84 -7.30
CA GLU A 57 -10.06 14.09 -7.71
C GLU A 57 -10.42 14.10 -9.20
N ILE A 58 -9.51 13.66 -10.07
CA ILE A 58 -9.76 13.55 -11.51
C ILE A 58 -10.93 12.59 -11.79
N LEU A 59 -10.99 11.48 -11.06
CA LEU A 59 -12.04 10.46 -11.21
C LEU A 59 -13.32 10.76 -10.41
N ASN A 60 -13.36 11.92 -9.72
CA ASN A 60 -14.48 12.34 -8.87
C ASN A 60 -14.87 11.26 -7.83
N LEU A 61 -13.87 10.65 -7.20
CA LEU A 61 -13.99 9.69 -6.10
C LEU A 61 -13.89 10.37 -4.73
N ASP A 62 -14.25 9.65 -3.67
CA ASP A 62 -14.12 10.14 -2.29
C ASP A 62 -12.64 10.18 -1.87
N THR A 63 -12.01 11.31 -2.15
CA THR A 63 -10.57 11.52 -1.95
C THR A 63 -10.18 11.42 -0.48
N GLU A 64 -10.98 11.96 0.44
CA GLU A 64 -10.67 11.89 1.88
C GLU A 64 -10.71 10.45 2.38
N TYR A 65 -11.73 9.68 1.99
CA TYR A 65 -11.84 8.28 2.37
C TYR A 65 -10.72 7.43 1.77
N ILE A 66 -10.40 7.64 0.50
CA ILE A 66 -9.30 6.95 -0.20
C ILE A 66 -7.96 7.26 0.48
N MET A 67 -7.67 8.53 0.81
CA MET A 67 -6.42 8.89 1.49
C MET A 67 -6.32 8.22 2.86
N LYS A 68 -7.42 8.12 3.63
CA LYS A 68 -7.41 7.37 4.89
C LYS A 68 -7.12 5.89 4.66
N MET A 69 -7.72 5.29 3.62
CA MET A 69 -7.48 3.89 3.26
C MET A 69 -6.02 3.64 2.89
N VAL A 70 -5.44 4.46 2.02
CA VAL A 70 -4.01 4.37 1.64
C VAL A 70 -3.11 4.49 2.86
N ASN A 71 -3.36 5.42 3.78
CA ASN A 71 -2.54 5.54 5.00
C ASN A 71 -2.71 4.38 5.99
N LEU A 72 -3.71 3.52 5.82
CA LEU A 72 -3.99 2.40 6.72
C LEU A 72 -3.65 1.03 6.13
N HIS A 73 -3.65 0.88 4.81
CA HIS A 73 -3.67 -0.43 4.14
C HIS A 73 -2.48 -1.35 4.49
N ASP A 74 -1.30 -0.80 4.78
CA ASP A 74 -0.12 -1.59 5.15
C ASP A 74 0.34 -1.35 6.61
N VAL A 75 -0.44 -0.65 7.44
CA VAL A 75 -0.05 -0.37 8.83
C VAL A 75 0.13 -1.65 9.64
N ALA A 76 -0.59 -2.72 9.31
CA ALA A 76 -0.45 -4.04 9.94
C ALA A 76 0.97 -4.62 9.77
N GLU A 77 1.62 -4.34 8.64
CA GLU A 77 2.97 -4.83 8.29
C GLU A 77 4.06 -4.28 9.23
N SER A 78 3.79 -3.17 9.91
CA SER A 78 4.65 -2.67 10.99
C SER A 78 4.86 -3.68 12.13
N LEU A 79 3.94 -4.63 12.31
CA LEU A 79 4.02 -5.67 13.33
C LEU A 79 4.35 -7.05 12.76
N VAL A 80 3.90 -7.36 11.55
CA VAL A 80 4.02 -8.71 10.97
C VAL A 80 5.10 -8.82 9.89
N GLY A 81 5.60 -7.69 9.38
CA GLY A 81 6.49 -7.59 8.23
C GLY A 81 5.75 -7.64 6.89
N ASP A 82 6.42 -7.23 5.83
CA ASP A 82 5.91 -7.36 4.45
C ASP A 82 6.01 -8.82 3.99
N PHE A 83 4.86 -9.49 3.95
CA PHE A 83 4.76 -10.89 3.55
C PHE A 83 4.59 -11.05 2.04
N MET A 84 5.51 -11.80 1.43
CA MET A 84 5.42 -12.16 0.01
C MET A 84 4.45 -13.34 -0.26
N PRO A 85 3.75 -13.34 -1.41
CA PRO A 85 2.80 -14.39 -1.79
C PRO A 85 3.36 -15.82 -1.86
N ASP A 86 4.66 -15.98 -2.12
CA ASP A 86 5.34 -17.28 -2.21
C ASP A 86 5.85 -17.80 -0.85
N ARG A 87 5.75 -17.01 0.22
CA ARG A 87 6.22 -17.39 1.56
C ARG A 87 5.11 -17.69 2.56
N ILE A 88 3.88 -17.25 2.28
CA ILE A 88 2.72 -17.47 3.15
C ILE A 88 1.46 -17.56 2.28
N SER A 89 0.49 -18.39 2.70
CA SER A 89 -0.80 -18.43 2.01
C SER A 89 -1.59 -17.15 2.24
N VAL A 90 -2.49 -16.82 1.31
CA VAL A 90 -3.35 -15.63 1.39
C VAL A 90 -4.15 -15.62 2.68
N GLU A 91 -4.74 -16.75 3.08
CA GLU A 91 -5.56 -16.86 4.29
C GLU A 91 -4.73 -16.65 5.56
N ARG A 92 -3.49 -17.15 5.57
CA ARG A 92 -2.57 -16.97 6.70
C ARG A 92 -2.06 -15.54 6.79
N LYS A 93 -1.77 -14.90 5.65
CA LYS A 93 -1.40 -13.47 5.57
C LYS A 93 -2.54 -12.62 6.15
N GLN A 94 -3.74 -12.76 5.58
CA GLN A 94 -4.92 -12.00 5.97
C GLN A 94 -5.24 -12.18 7.46
N LYS A 95 -5.20 -13.41 7.98
CA LYS A 95 -5.42 -13.66 9.41
C LYS A 95 -4.41 -12.93 10.30
N ARG A 96 -3.11 -12.96 9.96
CA ARG A 96 -2.06 -12.29 10.74
C ARG A 96 -2.20 -10.78 10.71
N GLU A 97 -2.50 -10.24 9.53
CA GLU A 97 -2.70 -8.80 9.34
C GLU A 97 -3.96 -8.32 10.05
N ASP A 98 -5.06 -9.06 10.00
CA ASP A 98 -6.29 -8.75 10.73
C ASP A 98 -6.07 -8.74 12.26
N GLU A 99 -5.35 -9.74 12.78
CA GLU A 99 -4.99 -9.80 14.21
C GLU A 99 -4.11 -8.61 14.61
N ALA A 100 -3.13 -8.26 13.77
CA ALA A 100 -2.25 -7.10 13.97
C ALA A 100 -3.03 -5.79 13.92
N MET A 101 -3.87 -5.59 12.90
CA MET A 101 -4.64 -4.36 12.73
C MET A 101 -5.66 -4.16 13.85
N LYS A 102 -6.35 -5.22 14.29
CA LYS A 102 -7.23 -5.15 15.48
C LYS A 102 -6.47 -4.70 16.72
N LYS A 103 -5.24 -5.19 16.93
CA LYS A 103 -4.37 -4.76 18.04
C LYS A 103 -3.98 -3.29 17.89
N ILE A 104 -3.64 -2.84 16.70
CA ILE A 104 -3.26 -1.44 16.40
C ILE A 104 -4.44 -0.50 16.65
N ILE A 105 -5.61 -0.80 16.07
CA ILE A 105 -6.84 0.00 16.22
C ILE A 105 -7.31 0.03 17.68
N SER A 106 -7.09 -1.03 18.46
CA SER A 106 -7.42 -1.04 19.90
C SER A 106 -6.70 0.06 20.72
N LYS A 107 -5.66 0.68 20.16
CA LYS A 107 -4.91 1.79 20.76
C LYS A 107 -5.51 3.17 20.45
N LEU A 108 -6.40 3.28 19.49
CA LEU A 108 -7.08 4.54 19.18
C LEU A 108 -8.19 4.85 20.21
N PRO A 109 -8.58 6.12 20.36
CA PRO A 109 -9.80 6.52 21.08
C PRO A 109 -11.01 5.75 20.58
N ARG A 110 -11.93 5.38 21.48
CA ARG A 110 -13.05 4.46 21.18
C ARG A 110 -13.90 4.91 19.99
N GLN A 111 -14.07 6.22 19.83
CA GLN A 111 -14.89 6.85 18.80
C GLN A 111 -14.31 6.63 17.39
N LEU A 112 -12.98 6.52 17.26
CA LEU A 112 -12.32 6.33 15.95
C LEU A 112 -12.28 4.86 15.51
N ARG A 113 -12.34 3.92 16.46
CA ARG A 113 -12.05 2.50 16.17
C ARG A 113 -12.97 1.90 15.13
N LYS A 114 -14.25 2.25 15.18
CA LYS A 114 -15.26 1.70 14.28
C LYS A 114 -14.95 2.10 12.83
N ASP A 115 -14.65 3.37 12.60
CA ASP A 115 -14.41 3.89 11.26
C ASP A 115 -13.09 3.38 10.68
N TYR A 116 -12.04 3.30 11.50
CA TYR A 116 -10.75 2.75 11.06
C TYR A 116 -10.83 1.25 10.76
N LEU A 117 -11.59 0.50 11.56
CA LEU A 117 -11.82 -0.93 11.29
C LEU A 117 -12.69 -1.13 10.05
N HIS A 118 -13.65 -0.23 9.82
CA HIS A 118 -14.45 -0.26 8.61
C HIS A 118 -13.60 -0.04 7.36
N ILE A 119 -12.72 0.97 7.37
CA ILE A 119 -11.80 1.24 6.25
C ILE A 119 -10.86 0.05 5.99
N TRP A 120 -10.32 -0.55 7.06
CA TRP A 120 -9.49 -1.75 6.97
C TRP A 120 -10.23 -2.92 6.30
N ASN A 121 -11.45 -3.20 6.76
CA ASN A 121 -12.26 -4.28 6.19
C ASN A 121 -12.64 -3.99 4.74
N ASP A 122 -13.00 -2.75 4.43
CA ASP A 122 -13.35 -2.34 3.06
C ASP A 122 -12.18 -2.54 2.08
N TYR A 123 -10.96 -2.15 2.49
CA TYR A 123 -9.75 -2.45 1.71
C TYR A 123 -9.57 -3.95 1.48
N ASN A 124 -9.70 -4.77 2.54
CA ASN A 124 -9.49 -6.22 2.46
C ASN A 124 -10.55 -6.94 1.64
N ASP A 125 -11.81 -6.50 1.72
CA ASP A 125 -12.91 -7.08 0.95
C ASP A 125 -12.72 -6.81 -0.55
N ASN A 126 -12.13 -5.66 -0.92
CA ASN A 126 -11.86 -5.27 -2.30
C ASN A 126 -13.12 -5.22 -3.19
N ILE A 127 -14.26 -4.83 -2.60
CA ILE A 127 -15.58 -4.81 -3.27
C ILE A 127 -16.04 -3.40 -3.61
N THR A 128 -15.66 -2.37 -2.84
CA THR A 128 -16.10 -1.00 -3.15
C THR A 128 -15.26 -0.39 -4.26
N VAL A 129 -15.77 0.68 -4.88
CA VAL A 129 -14.99 1.44 -5.88
C VAL A 129 -13.72 2.02 -5.27
N ASN A 130 -13.79 2.50 -4.02
CA ASN A 130 -12.65 3.05 -3.30
C ASN A 130 -11.59 1.98 -3.02
N ALA A 131 -11.99 0.81 -2.52
CA ALA A 131 -11.06 -0.29 -2.28
C ALA A 131 -10.40 -0.77 -3.57
N ARG A 132 -11.18 -1.05 -4.61
CA ARG A 132 -10.62 -1.45 -5.92
C ARG A 132 -9.67 -0.40 -6.49
N PHE A 133 -10.00 0.88 -6.32
CA PHE A 133 -9.13 1.98 -6.76
C PHE A 133 -7.78 1.94 -6.03
N VAL A 134 -7.78 1.78 -4.70
CA VAL A 134 -6.54 1.70 -3.90
C VAL A 134 -5.70 0.47 -4.29
N HIS A 135 -6.31 -0.69 -4.53
CA HIS A 135 -5.58 -1.88 -5.01
C HIS A 135 -4.97 -1.67 -6.40
N ASN A 136 -5.67 -1.00 -7.31
CA ASN A 136 -5.09 -0.63 -8.61
C ASN A 136 -3.92 0.34 -8.45
N LEU A 137 -4.04 1.28 -7.50
CA LEU A 137 -3.00 2.26 -7.23
C LEU A 137 -1.75 1.63 -6.60
N ASP A 138 -1.89 0.66 -5.69
CA ASP A 138 -0.76 -0.10 -5.13
C ASP A 138 0.06 -0.77 -6.25
N LYS A 139 -0.62 -1.37 -7.22
CA LYS A 139 0.03 -1.99 -8.38
C LYS A 139 0.66 -0.98 -9.33
N LEU A 140 0.01 0.18 -9.52
CA LEU A 140 0.55 1.26 -10.35
C LEU A 140 1.83 1.84 -9.74
N GLU A 141 1.80 2.14 -8.44
CA GLU A 141 2.95 2.68 -7.72
C GLU A 141 4.12 1.70 -7.75
N MET A 142 3.86 0.41 -7.50
CA MET A 142 4.87 -0.64 -7.61
C MET A 142 5.48 -0.71 -9.02
N ALA A 143 4.68 -0.54 -10.08
CA ALA A 143 5.19 -0.52 -11.45
C ALA A 143 6.07 0.70 -11.71
N LEU A 144 5.69 1.87 -11.21
CA LEU A 144 6.48 3.09 -11.33
C LEU A 144 7.80 2.97 -10.56
N GLN A 145 7.77 2.46 -9.33
CA GLN A 145 8.97 2.23 -8.53
C GLN A 145 9.93 1.22 -9.19
N ALA A 146 9.40 0.22 -9.91
CA ALA A 146 10.24 -0.66 -10.73
C ALA A 146 11.01 0.13 -11.82
N LYS A 147 10.41 1.17 -12.41
CA LYS A 147 11.07 2.04 -13.40
C LYS A 147 12.10 2.97 -12.79
N GLU A 148 11.87 3.46 -11.58
CA GLU A 148 12.88 4.22 -10.85
C GLU A 148 14.12 3.34 -10.58
N TYR A 149 13.93 2.09 -10.13
CA TYR A 149 15.05 1.16 -9.96
C TYR A 149 15.74 0.78 -11.29
N GLU A 150 14.98 0.62 -12.37
CA GLU A 150 15.57 0.43 -13.70
C GLU A 150 16.49 1.61 -14.08
N SER A 151 16.05 2.84 -13.79
CA SER A 151 16.82 4.08 -14.05
C SER A 151 18.04 4.20 -13.14
N ASP A 152 17.96 3.67 -11.92
CA ASP A 152 19.10 3.55 -11.00
C ASP A 152 20.12 2.46 -11.41
N GLY A 153 19.86 1.74 -12.51
CA GLY A 153 20.76 0.76 -13.10
C GLY A 153 20.52 -0.69 -12.66
N TYR A 154 19.42 -0.98 -11.97
CA TYR A 154 19.05 -2.37 -11.64
C TYR A 154 18.55 -3.12 -12.89
N SER A 155 18.66 -4.45 -12.85
CA SER A 155 18.36 -5.31 -14.02
C SER A 155 16.89 -5.22 -14.44
N LYS A 156 16.65 -4.78 -15.69
CA LYS A 156 15.34 -4.79 -16.34
C LYS A 156 14.66 -6.15 -16.22
N GLU A 157 15.41 -7.23 -16.48
CA GLU A 157 14.89 -8.61 -16.43
C GLU A 157 14.36 -8.96 -15.05
N SER A 158 15.07 -8.57 -13.99
CA SER A 158 14.65 -8.83 -12.61
C SER A 158 13.41 -8.03 -12.18
N LEU A 159 13.15 -6.91 -12.85
CA LEU A 159 12.04 -5.98 -12.56
C LEU A 159 10.78 -6.27 -13.38
N GLN A 160 10.91 -7.00 -14.50
CA GLN A 160 9.78 -7.37 -15.36
C GLN A 160 8.65 -8.11 -14.62
N ILE A 161 8.98 -8.88 -13.57
CA ILE A 161 7.96 -9.59 -12.79
C ILE A 161 6.95 -8.64 -12.12
N PHE A 162 7.39 -7.44 -11.72
CA PHE A 162 6.55 -6.43 -11.09
C PHE A 162 5.67 -5.73 -12.12
N LEU A 163 6.26 -5.31 -13.25
CA LEU A 163 5.52 -4.69 -14.37
C LEU A 163 4.45 -5.62 -14.94
N LYS A 164 4.79 -6.91 -15.10
CA LYS A 164 3.84 -7.93 -15.53
C LYS A 164 2.72 -8.10 -14.50
N SER A 165 3.06 -8.24 -13.21
CA SER A 165 2.06 -8.37 -12.15
C SER A 165 1.11 -7.17 -12.10
N ALA A 166 1.62 -5.96 -12.34
CA ALA A 166 0.80 -4.75 -12.38
C ALA A 166 -0.12 -4.75 -13.61
N THR A 167 0.41 -5.12 -14.78
CA THR A 167 -0.36 -5.22 -16.04
C THR A 167 -1.48 -6.24 -15.93
N ASP A 168 -1.16 -7.46 -15.45
CA ASP A 168 -2.14 -8.53 -15.27
C ASP A 168 -3.27 -8.12 -14.31
N TYR A 169 -2.99 -7.30 -13.30
CA TYR A 169 -4.00 -6.82 -12.36
C TYR A 169 -4.83 -5.66 -12.93
N ILE A 170 -4.16 -4.60 -13.39
CA ILE A 170 -4.78 -3.34 -13.78
C ILE A 170 -5.59 -3.48 -15.08
N SER A 171 -5.13 -4.27 -16.05
CA SER A 171 -5.86 -4.46 -17.32
C SER A 171 -7.18 -5.22 -17.15
N ASN A 172 -7.36 -5.93 -16.02
CA ASN A 172 -8.63 -6.56 -15.64
C ASN A 172 -9.51 -5.63 -14.77
N GLY A 173 -9.01 -4.44 -14.43
CA GLY A 173 -9.68 -3.46 -13.58
C GLY A 173 -10.63 -2.53 -14.34
N SER A 174 -11.36 -1.70 -13.59
CA SER A 174 -12.37 -0.77 -14.13
C SER A 174 -11.88 0.67 -14.32
N PHE A 175 -10.60 0.96 -14.03
CA PHE A 175 -10.07 2.32 -14.03
C PHE A 175 -9.24 2.59 -15.29
N GLN A 176 -9.92 3.04 -16.35
CA GLN A 176 -9.28 3.31 -17.65
C GLN A 176 -8.06 4.23 -17.54
N LEU A 177 -8.18 5.33 -16.79
CA LEU A 177 -7.06 6.27 -16.57
C LEU A 177 -5.84 5.59 -15.94
N VAL A 178 -6.03 4.71 -14.95
CA VAL A 178 -4.93 3.99 -14.31
C VAL A 178 -4.23 3.05 -15.31
N ASN A 179 -5.01 2.40 -16.17
CA ASN A 179 -4.47 1.56 -17.24
C ASN A 179 -3.70 2.37 -18.30
N GLU A 180 -4.19 3.54 -18.69
CA GLU A 180 -3.50 4.44 -19.63
C GLU A 180 -2.16 4.95 -19.07
N ILE A 181 -2.12 5.30 -17.77
CA ILE A 181 -0.87 5.69 -17.10
C ILE A 181 0.11 4.51 -17.09
N LEU A 182 -0.36 3.30 -16.74
CA LEU A 182 0.50 2.10 -16.74
C LEU A 182 1.06 1.80 -18.14
N GLN A 183 0.25 1.94 -19.18
CA GLN A 183 0.71 1.76 -20.57
C GLN A 183 1.81 2.76 -20.92
N THR A 184 1.65 4.03 -20.51
CA THR A 184 2.67 5.06 -20.72
C THR A 184 3.99 4.73 -20.01
N ILE A 185 3.92 4.27 -18.76
CA ILE A 185 5.09 3.81 -17.98
C ILE A 185 5.82 2.65 -18.68
N ASN A 186 5.07 1.72 -19.28
CA ASN A 186 5.64 0.59 -19.98
C ASN A 186 6.24 0.97 -21.35
N ASP A 187 5.64 1.93 -22.06
CA ASP A 187 6.09 2.35 -23.39
C ASP A 187 7.39 3.18 -23.36
N ASP A 188 7.64 3.95 -22.30
CA ASP A 188 8.89 4.69 -22.12
C ASP A 188 10.13 3.78 -22.06
N SER A 189 9.95 2.49 -21.75
CA SER A 189 11.01 1.46 -21.82
C SER A 189 11.62 1.26 -23.20
N ASN A 190 10.91 1.67 -24.27
CA ASN A 190 11.36 1.56 -25.65
C ASN A 190 12.04 2.84 -26.18
N ARG A 191 12.19 3.88 -25.35
CA ARG A 191 12.68 5.21 -25.77
C ARG A 191 14.05 5.61 -25.21
N ILE A 192 14.70 4.77 -24.40
CA ILE A 192 16.04 5.02 -23.82
C ILE A 192 16.99 3.88 -24.16
#